data_AF-A0A388JS31-F1
#
_entry.id   AF-A0A388JS31-F1
#
_cell.length_a   1.000
_cell.length_b   1.000
_cell.length_c   1.000
_cell.angle_alpha   90.00
_cell.angle_beta   90.00
_cell.angle_gamma   90.00
#
_symmetry.space_group_name_H-M   'P 1'
#
loop_
_entity.id
_entity.type
_entity.pdbx_description
1 polymer ?
#
loop_
_entity_poly.entity_id
_entity_poly.type
_entity_poly.pdbx_seq_one_letter_code
_entity_poly.pdbx_strand_id
1 'polypeptide(L)'
;MAGRASRCAPPTAGRGTVPPVSSSQCASPPRSGILRNRYWILRHGRSIPNEKGVVVSSLENGVRPENGLAPVGIEQAKEAGKKFIKELKEEGLGEADWANKVHIVSSPFSRTLDTSTAVMQVFPVKVKFEVIPELRERYFGPAMELQSADKWYPVVWQVDRADYCRGPEGGESVVDVAIRMAGVVARLEKELKGCAILLVSHGDPLQIIQAACKPFKDTQLQSSGRKQDGSSRPQLFDGLLNCINQNGQVGLSCEMGKSLARHRDWPLETAELRRLL
;
A
#
# COMPACT_ATOMS: atom_id res chain seq x y z
N MET A 1 59.40 48.41 13.27
CA MET A 1 57.97 48.38 12.95
C MET A 1 57.81 48.04 11.48
N ALA A 2 56.93 47.08 11.18
CA ALA A 2 56.35 46.67 9.89
C ALA A 2 57.30 46.41 8.69
N GLY A 3 57.59 45.13 8.47
CA GLY A 3 58.18 44.58 7.25
C GLY A 3 57.15 44.47 6.10
N ARG A 4 57.58 44.83 4.89
CA ARG A 4 58.00 43.95 3.78
C ARG A 4 56.84 43.25 3.04
N ALA A 5 56.56 43.72 1.82
CA ALA A 5 56.04 42.89 0.75
C ALA A 5 56.95 43.09 -0.47
N SER A 6 57.72 42.05 -0.79
CA SER A 6 58.63 41.98 -1.93
C SER A 6 57.96 41.26 -3.09
N ARG A 7 58.28 41.77 -4.28
CA ARG A 7 57.94 41.33 -5.63
C ARG A 7 58.24 39.84 -5.86
N CYS A 8 57.54 39.20 -6.80
CA CYS A 8 58.12 38.69 -8.06
C CYS A 8 57.14 37.87 -8.92
N ALA A 9 57.56 37.76 -10.18
CA ALA A 9 56.95 37.31 -11.44
C ALA A 9 56.35 35.87 -11.48
N PRO A 10 55.60 35.51 -12.55
CA PRO A 10 54.92 34.21 -12.67
C PRO A 10 55.82 33.15 -13.33
N PRO A 11 55.59 31.84 -13.06
CA PRO A 11 56.11 30.78 -13.91
C PRO A 11 55.02 29.91 -14.56
N THR A 12 55.13 29.83 -15.88
CA THR A 12 55.06 28.67 -16.80
C THR A 12 54.30 27.39 -16.41
N ALA A 13 53.49 26.96 -17.39
CA ALA A 13 52.76 25.71 -17.49
C ALA A 13 53.62 24.45 -17.27
N GLY A 14 53.15 23.57 -16.39
CA GLY A 14 53.62 22.20 -16.24
C GLY A 14 52.55 21.20 -16.70
N ARG A 15 52.93 20.30 -17.63
CA ARG A 15 52.17 19.10 -17.98
C ARG A 15 52.09 18.19 -16.75
N GLY A 16 50.92 18.09 -16.15
CA GLY A 16 50.58 17.08 -15.15
C GLY A 16 49.94 15.87 -15.82
N THR A 17 50.58 14.72 -15.67
CA THR A 17 50.08 13.39 -16.07
C THR A 17 48.83 13.02 -15.25
N VAL A 18 47.76 12.63 -15.92
CA VAL A 18 46.52 12.14 -15.31
C VAL A 18 46.76 10.75 -14.70
N PRO A 19 46.51 10.51 -13.40
CA PRO A 19 46.58 9.18 -12.83
C PRO A 19 45.38 8.34 -13.30
N PRO A 20 45.52 7.01 -13.46
CA PRO A 20 44.43 6.15 -13.89
C PRO A 20 43.34 6.14 -12.81
N VAL A 21 42.11 6.42 -13.24
CA VAL A 21 40.90 6.30 -12.41
C VAL A 21 40.77 4.85 -11.99
N SER A 22 41.08 4.59 -10.72
CA SER A 22 40.72 3.38 -10.00
C SER A 22 39.24 3.11 -10.24
N SER A 23 38.95 1.96 -10.83
CA SER A 23 37.60 1.43 -10.99
C SER A 23 36.99 1.21 -9.60
N SER A 24 36.38 2.27 -9.05
CA SER A 24 35.47 2.15 -7.93
C SER A 24 34.39 1.19 -8.36
N GLN A 25 34.37 0.03 -7.72
CA GLN A 25 33.34 -0.99 -7.87
C GLN A 25 31.98 -0.29 -7.83
N CYS A 26 31.33 -0.20 -9.00
CA CYS A 26 29.93 0.19 -9.05
C CYS A 26 29.21 -0.82 -8.16
N ALA A 27 28.73 -0.34 -7.01
CA ALA A 27 27.86 -1.11 -6.16
C ALA A 27 26.73 -1.62 -7.06
N SER A 28 26.66 -2.94 -7.22
CA SER A 28 25.59 -3.60 -7.95
C SER A 28 24.25 -3.11 -7.43
N PRO A 29 23.26 -2.82 -8.30
CA PRO A 29 21.93 -2.43 -7.86
C PRO A 29 21.39 -3.47 -6.88
N PRO A 30 20.67 -3.06 -5.83
CA PRO A 30 20.14 -4.00 -4.85
C PRO A 30 19.31 -5.06 -5.57
N ARG A 31 19.64 -6.33 -5.31
CA ARG A 31 18.86 -7.46 -5.82
C ARG A 31 17.41 -7.27 -5.36
N SER A 32 16.47 -7.24 -6.32
CA SER A 32 15.02 -7.15 -6.13
C SER A 32 14.58 -8.15 -5.05
N GLY A 33 14.26 -7.62 -3.88
CA GLY A 33 14.30 -8.35 -2.61
C GLY A 33 12.93 -8.48 -1.99
N ILE A 34 12.62 -9.69 -1.55
CA ILE A 34 11.50 -10.05 -0.67
C ILE A 34 11.24 -8.93 0.36
N LEU A 35 9.97 -8.57 0.58
CA LEU A 35 9.59 -7.62 1.64
C LEU A 35 10.19 -8.05 2.98
N ARG A 36 10.75 -7.06 3.69
CA ARG A 36 11.40 -7.25 5.00
C ARG A 36 10.37 -7.40 6.11
N ASN A 37 9.13 -6.96 5.86
CA ASN A 37 8.01 -7.12 6.77
C ASN A 37 6.94 -8.04 6.20
N ARG A 38 6.05 -8.46 7.08
CA ARG A 38 4.93 -9.34 6.80
C ARG A 38 3.63 -8.54 6.84
N TYR A 39 2.84 -8.60 5.77
CA TYR A 39 1.67 -7.73 5.60
C TYR A 39 0.34 -8.49 5.60
N TRP A 40 -0.57 -7.96 6.41
CA TRP A 40 -1.97 -8.29 6.42
C TRP A 40 -2.78 -7.07 6.01
N ILE A 41 -3.92 -7.32 5.39
CA ILE A 41 -4.91 -6.31 5.07
C ILE A 41 -6.21 -6.67 5.75
N LEU A 42 -6.91 -5.64 6.23
CA LEU A 42 -8.21 -5.77 6.87
C LEU A 42 -9.13 -4.66 6.35
N ARG A 43 -10.19 -5.05 5.64
CA ARG A 43 -11.27 -4.12 5.33
C ARG A 43 -11.98 -3.78 6.63
N HIS A 44 -12.37 -2.52 6.81
CA HIS A 44 -13.22 -2.14 7.95
C HIS A 44 -14.46 -3.04 8.09
N GLY A 45 -14.95 -3.20 9.31
CA GLY A 45 -16.21 -3.90 9.58
C GLY A 45 -17.42 -3.18 8.97
N ARG A 46 -18.60 -3.80 9.03
CA ARG A 46 -19.85 -3.17 8.57
C ARG A 46 -20.05 -1.81 9.23
N SER A 47 -20.19 -0.75 8.43
CA SER A 47 -20.32 0.64 8.90
C SER A 47 -21.73 1.19 8.70
N ILE A 48 -22.04 2.28 9.40
CA ILE A 48 -23.33 2.99 9.26
C ILE A 48 -23.58 3.42 7.79
N PRO A 49 -22.60 3.95 7.02
CA PRO A 49 -22.76 4.20 5.60
C PRO A 49 -23.07 2.94 4.77
N ASN A 50 -22.55 1.77 5.15
CA ASN A 50 -22.88 0.53 4.45
C ASN A 50 -24.34 0.12 4.67
N GLU A 51 -24.88 0.32 5.87
CA GLU A 51 -26.30 0.06 6.16
C GLU A 51 -27.21 1.03 5.42
N LYS A 52 -26.79 2.28 5.28
CA LYS A 52 -27.51 3.32 4.51
C LYS A 52 -27.36 3.17 3.00
N GLY A 53 -26.43 2.35 2.51
CA GLY A 53 -26.16 2.19 1.08
C GLY A 53 -25.64 3.47 0.41
N VAL A 54 -24.87 4.28 1.13
CA VAL A 54 -24.34 5.57 0.64
C VAL A 54 -22.83 5.56 0.46
N VAL A 55 -22.35 6.31 -0.53
CA VAL A 55 -20.92 6.53 -0.77
C VAL A 55 -20.39 7.55 0.23
N VAL A 56 -19.36 7.17 0.99
CA VAL A 56 -18.59 8.07 1.86
C VAL A 56 -17.11 7.90 1.55
N SER A 57 -16.60 8.80 0.72
CA SER A 57 -15.29 8.70 0.09
C SER A 57 -14.41 9.93 0.31
N SER A 58 -15.02 11.08 0.63
CA SER A 58 -14.28 12.29 0.98
C SER A 58 -13.63 12.19 2.36
N LEU A 59 -12.52 12.91 2.56
CA LEU A 59 -11.91 13.03 3.90
C LEU A 59 -12.85 13.74 4.87
N GLU A 60 -13.54 14.79 4.41
CA GLU A 60 -14.45 15.59 5.24
C GLU A 60 -15.54 14.73 5.87
N ASN A 61 -16.19 13.84 5.10
CA ASN A 61 -17.22 12.96 5.64
C ASN A 61 -16.63 11.71 6.29
N GLY A 62 -15.54 11.17 5.75
CA GLY A 62 -14.95 9.92 6.20
C GLY A 62 -14.48 9.93 7.66
N VAL A 63 -14.04 11.08 8.17
CA VAL A 63 -13.57 11.25 9.57
C VAL A 63 -14.68 11.54 10.57
N ARG A 64 -15.93 11.68 10.10
CA ARG A 64 -17.05 12.03 10.97
C ARG A 64 -17.50 10.79 11.78
N PRO A 65 -17.64 10.90 13.12
CA PRO A 65 -18.01 9.76 13.98
C PRO A 65 -19.30 9.04 13.57
N GLU A 66 -20.28 9.75 13.00
CA GLU A 66 -21.54 9.17 12.49
C GLU A 66 -21.33 8.21 11.30
N ASN A 67 -20.15 8.23 10.68
CA ASN A 67 -19.74 7.32 9.62
C ASN A 67 -18.84 6.18 10.12
N GLY A 68 -18.83 5.96 11.45
CA GLY A 68 -18.16 4.84 12.12
C GLY A 68 -18.80 3.48 11.88
N LEU A 69 -18.36 2.49 12.66
CA LEU A 69 -18.89 1.13 12.57
C LEU A 69 -20.34 1.04 13.08
N ALA A 70 -21.12 0.16 12.47
CA ALA A 70 -22.37 -0.32 13.04
C ALA A 70 -22.05 -1.36 14.14
N PRO A 71 -23.00 -1.67 15.05
CA PRO A 71 -22.77 -2.62 16.14
C PRO A 71 -22.23 -3.97 15.67
N VAL A 72 -22.78 -4.53 14.58
CA VAL A 72 -22.30 -5.79 13.99
C VAL A 72 -20.87 -5.67 13.46
N GLY A 73 -20.47 -4.49 12.96
CA GLY A 73 -19.11 -4.22 12.48
C GLY A 73 -18.06 -4.26 13.59
N ILE A 74 -18.42 -3.87 14.81
CA ILE A 74 -17.53 -3.91 15.98
C ILE A 74 -17.19 -5.37 16.31
N GLU A 75 -18.19 -6.24 16.38
CA GLU A 75 -17.98 -7.66 16.66
C GLU A 75 -17.21 -8.36 15.53
N GLN A 76 -17.53 -8.04 14.28
CA GLN A 76 -16.76 -8.49 13.12
C GLN A 76 -15.26 -8.10 13.23
N ALA A 77 -14.96 -6.87 13.65
CA ALA A 77 -13.59 -6.40 13.82
C ALA A 77 -12.85 -7.12 14.96
N LYS A 78 -13.53 -7.42 16.08
CA LYS A 78 -12.96 -8.24 17.17
C LYS A 78 -12.61 -9.64 16.69
N GLU A 79 -13.51 -10.28 15.93
CA GLU A 79 -13.24 -11.61 15.35
C GLU A 79 -12.07 -11.59 14.37
N ALA A 80 -11.98 -10.54 13.53
CA ALA A 80 -10.82 -10.33 12.67
C ALA A 80 -9.52 -10.17 13.49
N GLY A 81 -9.56 -9.47 14.63
CA GLY A 81 -8.44 -9.35 15.55
C GLY A 81 -8.02 -10.70 16.16
N LYS A 82 -8.98 -11.53 16.58
CA LYS A 82 -8.70 -12.88 17.09
C LYS A 82 -8.07 -13.77 16.02
N LYS A 83 -8.57 -13.69 14.78
CA LYS A 83 -7.98 -14.37 13.62
C LYS A 83 -6.55 -13.89 13.36
N PHE A 84 -6.31 -12.59 13.43
CA PHE A 84 -4.97 -12.02 13.25
C PHE A 84 -4.00 -12.52 14.33
N ILE A 85 -4.41 -12.54 15.61
CA ILE A 85 -3.61 -13.14 16.69
C ILE A 85 -3.26 -14.61 16.42
N LYS A 86 -4.21 -15.38 15.88
CA LYS A 86 -3.95 -16.78 15.50
C LYS A 86 -2.89 -16.87 14.41
N GLU A 87 -3.01 -16.09 13.34
CA GLU A 87 -2.03 -16.07 12.24
C GLU A 87 -0.65 -15.57 12.70
N LEU A 88 -0.59 -14.61 13.63
CA LEU A 88 0.68 -14.19 14.25
C LEU A 88 1.39 -15.32 14.99
N LYS A 89 0.64 -16.14 15.73
CA LYS A 89 1.20 -17.30 16.44
C LYS A 89 1.69 -18.38 15.46
N GLU A 90 0.95 -18.61 14.38
CA GLU A 90 1.34 -19.54 13.31
C GLU A 90 2.63 -19.09 12.59
N GLU A 91 2.85 -17.77 12.49
CA GLU A 91 4.10 -17.15 12.00
C GLU A 91 5.23 -17.12 13.05
N GLY A 92 5.03 -17.72 14.22
CA GLY A 92 6.03 -17.82 15.28
C GLY A 92 6.24 -16.53 16.09
N LEU A 93 5.31 -15.55 16.02
CA LEU A 93 5.34 -14.36 16.88
C LEU A 93 4.54 -14.62 18.16
N GLY A 94 5.26 -14.74 19.27
CA GLY A 94 4.68 -14.91 20.60
C GLY A 94 4.18 -13.59 21.19
N GLU A 95 3.43 -13.68 22.29
CA GLU A 95 2.90 -12.50 22.99
C GLU A 95 3.99 -11.50 23.41
N ALA A 96 5.16 -12.00 23.79
CA ALA A 96 6.33 -11.19 24.14
C ALA A 96 6.84 -10.32 22.97
N ASP A 97 6.58 -10.72 21.72
CA ASP A 97 7.00 -9.98 20.52
C ASP A 97 6.01 -8.89 20.14
N TRP A 98 4.72 -9.06 20.46
CA TRP A 98 3.63 -8.27 19.87
C TRP A 98 3.77 -6.76 20.12
N ALA A 99 4.19 -6.36 21.33
CA ALA A 99 4.37 -4.95 21.68
C ALA A 99 5.42 -4.22 20.80
N ASN A 100 6.38 -4.96 20.24
CA ASN A 100 7.50 -4.41 19.47
C ASN A 100 7.47 -4.78 17.98
N LYS A 101 6.77 -5.85 17.61
CA LYS A 101 6.77 -6.40 16.25
C LYS A 101 5.43 -6.29 15.54
N VAL A 102 4.32 -6.01 16.25
CA VAL A 102 3.00 -5.86 15.63
C VAL A 102 2.68 -4.38 15.48
N HIS A 103 2.42 -3.97 14.24
CA HIS A 103 2.03 -2.61 13.88
C HIS A 103 0.66 -2.64 13.21
N ILE A 104 -0.30 -1.93 13.78
CA ILE A 104 -1.61 -1.68 13.17
C ILE A 104 -1.57 -0.28 12.57
N VAL A 105 -1.82 -0.20 11.27
CA VAL A 105 -1.72 1.02 10.50
C VAL A 105 -3.07 1.27 9.83
N SER A 106 -3.70 2.40 10.13
CA SER A 106 -5.11 2.61 9.79
C SER A 106 -5.33 3.85 8.94
N SER A 107 -6.36 3.81 8.11
CA SER A 107 -6.89 5.04 7.51
C SER A 107 -7.48 5.97 8.59
N PRO A 108 -7.55 7.28 8.32
CA PRO A 108 -8.13 8.23 9.27
C PRO A 108 -9.65 8.17 9.37
N PHE A 109 -10.34 7.39 8.51
CA PHE A 109 -11.81 7.36 8.52
C PHE A 109 -12.34 6.66 9.78
N SER A 110 -13.45 7.15 10.34
CA SER A 110 -13.96 6.67 11.62
C SER A 110 -14.19 5.16 11.64
N ARG A 111 -14.78 4.60 10.57
CA ARG A 111 -14.97 3.14 10.43
C ARG A 111 -13.68 2.31 10.46
N THR A 112 -12.55 2.83 9.98
CA THR A 112 -11.26 2.13 10.07
C THR A 112 -10.61 2.31 11.44
N LEU A 113 -10.79 3.47 12.08
CA LEU A 113 -10.33 3.72 13.45
C LEU A 113 -11.09 2.85 14.46
N ASP A 114 -12.41 2.75 14.35
CA ASP A 114 -13.25 1.86 15.16
C ASP A 114 -12.85 0.40 14.97
N THR A 115 -12.63 -0.02 13.72
CA THR A 115 -12.13 -1.38 13.40
C THR A 115 -10.80 -1.64 14.08
N SER A 116 -9.86 -0.69 13.97
CA SER A 116 -8.51 -0.83 14.55
C SER A 116 -8.57 -0.87 16.07
N THR A 117 -9.44 -0.07 16.68
CA THR A 117 -9.68 -0.06 18.13
C THR A 117 -10.21 -1.40 18.61
N ALA A 118 -11.22 -1.95 17.93
CA ALA A 118 -11.78 -3.27 18.24
C ALA A 118 -10.76 -4.40 18.07
N VAL A 119 -9.91 -4.34 17.04
CA VAL A 119 -8.79 -5.28 16.87
C VAL A 119 -7.78 -5.15 18.01
N MET A 120 -7.38 -3.93 18.39
CA MET A 120 -6.42 -3.72 19.49
C MET A 120 -6.95 -4.23 20.84
N GLN A 121 -8.26 -4.11 21.09
CA GLN A 121 -8.88 -4.55 22.34
C GLN A 121 -8.78 -6.05 22.60
N VAL A 122 -8.59 -6.88 21.56
CA VAL A 122 -8.43 -8.33 21.75
C VAL A 122 -6.98 -8.75 22.03
N PHE A 123 -6.01 -7.85 21.87
CA PHE A 123 -4.63 -8.12 22.27
C PHE A 123 -4.49 -8.00 23.80
N PRO A 124 -3.77 -8.93 24.46
CA PRO A 124 -3.45 -8.83 25.88
C PRO A 124 -2.39 -7.76 26.19
N VAL A 125 -1.73 -7.22 25.15
CA VAL A 125 -0.69 -6.20 25.26
C VAL A 125 -0.96 -5.04 24.30
N LYS A 126 -0.44 -3.86 24.63
CA LYS A 126 -0.51 -2.70 23.73
C LYS A 126 0.42 -2.89 22.53
N VAL A 127 -0.17 -2.99 21.34
CA VAL A 127 0.56 -3.03 20.06
C VAL A 127 0.85 -1.61 19.53
N LYS A 128 1.74 -1.49 18.54
CA LYS A 128 2.02 -0.21 17.88
C LYS A 128 0.85 0.18 16.98
N PHE A 129 0.47 1.46 17.00
CA PHE A 129 -0.63 1.99 16.21
C PHE A 129 -0.25 3.31 15.53
N GLU A 130 -0.60 3.45 14.25
CA GLU A 130 -0.37 4.65 13.46
C GLU A 130 -1.57 4.90 12.52
N VAL A 131 -1.88 6.18 12.28
CA VAL A 131 -2.90 6.59 11.30
C VAL A 131 -2.20 7.23 10.10
N ILE A 132 -2.50 6.75 8.90
CA ILE A 132 -1.91 7.22 7.64
C ILE A 132 -3.03 7.65 6.68
N PRO A 133 -3.07 8.94 6.27
CA PRO A 133 -4.08 9.45 5.33
C PRO A 133 -4.14 8.69 4.00
N GLU A 134 -3.00 8.22 3.50
CA GLU A 134 -2.85 7.48 2.25
C GLU A 134 -3.53 6.10 2.25
N LEU A 135 -4.03 5.62 3.39
CA LEU A 135 -4.86 4.40 3.48
C LEU A 135 -6.37 4.69 3.33
N ARG A 136 -6.78 5.95 3.15
CA ARG A 136 -8.21 6.32 3.03
C ARG A 136 -8.89 5.67 1.82
N GLU A 137 -10.22 5.67 1.83
CA GLU A 137 -11.02 5.18 0.70
C GLU A 137 -10.64 5.91 -0.58
N ARG A 138 -10.87 5.26 -1.72
CA ARG A 138 -10.76 5.95 -3.01
C ARG A 138 -11.75 7.11 -3.04
N TYR A 139 -11.29 8.33 -3.28
CA TYR A 139 -12.20 9.46 -3.43
C TYR A 139 -12.91 9.38 -4.78
N PHE A 140 -14.24 9.25 -4.77
CA PHE A 140 -15.03 9.10 -6.00
C PHE A 140 -15.49 10.45 -6.58
N GLY A 141 -15.05 11.57 -6.01
CA GLY A 141 -15.44 12.90 -6.47
C GLY A 141 -16.75 13.40 -5.86
N PRO A 142 -17.03 14.71 -5.97
CA PRO A 142 -18.12 15.36 -5.25
C PRO A 142 -19.52 14.90 -5.70
N ALA A 143 -19.69 14.56 -6.98
CA ALA A 143 -21.00 14.17 -7.53
C ALA A 143 -21.55 12.85 -6.96
N MET A 144 -20.67 11.99 -6.42
CA MET A 144 -21.06 10.70 -5.85
C MET A 144 -21.13 10.72 -4.33
N GLU A 145 -20.57 11.72 -3.68
CA GLU A 145 -20.51 11.77 -2.23
C GLU A 145 -21.93 11.84 -1.62
N LEU A 146 -22.18 11.00 -0.61
CA LEU A 146 -23.49 10.80 0.05
C LEU A 146 -24.61 10.29 -0.88
N GLN A 147 -24.29 9.88 -2.11
CA GLN A 147 -25.25 9.30 -3.05
C GLN A 147 -25.31 7.77 -2.90
N SER A 148 -26.30 7.16 -3.56
CA SER A 148 -26.50 5.70 -3.56
C SER A 148 -25.28 4.94 -4.12
N ALA A 149 -24.71 4.07 -3.29
CA ALA A 149 -23.60 3.20 -3.66
C ALA A 149 -24.00 2.20 -4.77
N ASP A 150 -25.19 1.60 -4.66
CA ASP A 150 -25.71 0.62 -5.63
C ASP A 150 -25.88 1.23 -7.02
N LYS A 151 -26.20 2.53 -7.09
CA LYS A 151 -26.28 3.28 -8.34
C LYS A 151 -24.90 3.57 -8.92
N TRP A 152 -23.98 4.06 -8.10
CA TRP A 152 -22.74 4.69 -8.60
C TRP A 152 -21.57 3.73 -8.75
N TYR A 153 -21.43 2.74 -7.88
CA TYR A 153 -20.30 1.81 -7.96
C TYR A 153 -20.25 1.01 -9.27
N PRO A 154 -21.35 0.44 -9.80
CA PRO A 154 -21.31 -0.23 -11.09
C PRO A 154 -20.82 0.68 -12.24
N VAL A 155 -21.17 1.97 -12.20
CA VAL A 155 -20.75 2.96 -13.21
C VAL A 155 -19.25 3.22 -13.10
N VAL A 156 -18.75 3.49 -11.89
CA VAL A 156 -17.31 3.73 -11.68
C VAL A 156 -16.48 2.51 -12.11
N TRP A 157 -16.91 1.30 -11.76
CA TRP A 157 -16.16 0.09 -12.11
C TRP A 157 -16.13 -0.19 -13.61
N GLN A 158 -17.15 0.23 -14.37
CA GLN A 158 -17.10 0.17 -15.84
C GLN A 158 -16.04 1.13 -16.40
N VAL A 159 -15.96 2.34 -15.85
CA VAL A 159 -14.92 3.32 -16.20
C VAL A 159 -13.54 2.75 -15.86
N ASP A 160 -13.36 2.20 -14.67
CA ASP A 160 -12.07 1.63 -14.24
C ASP A 160 -11.59 0.49 -15.13
N ARG A 161 -12.52 -0.37 -15.60
CA ARG A 161 -12.20 -1.47 -16.50
C ARG A 161 -11.82 -0.98 -17.90
N ALA A 162 -12.41 0.12 -18.35
CA ALA A 162 -12.09 0.72 -19.64
C ALA A 162 -10.79 1.52 -19.61
N ASP A 163 -10.57 2.30 -18.55
CA ASP A 163 -9.42 3.18 -18.36
C ASP A 163 -9.11 3.37 -16.87
N TYR A 164 -8.26 2.50 -16.33
CA TYR A 164 -7.83 2.52 -14.93
C TYR A 164 -6.94 3.72 -14.58
N CYS A 165 -6.43 4.45 -15.58
CA CYS A 165 -5.69 5.70 -15.40
C CYS A 165 -6.63 6.91 -15.26
N ARG A 166 -7.92 6.75 -15.53
CA ARG A 166 -8.92 7.82 -15.43
C ARG A 166 -9.82 7.64 -14.23
N GLY A 167 -9.83 8.62 -13.34
CA GLY A 167 -10.79 8.72 -12.24
C GLY A 167 -12.11 9.34 -12.66
N PRO A 168 -13.15 9.25 -11.81
CA PRO A 168 -14.33 10.10 -11.95
C PRO A 168 -13.95 11.58 -11.78
N GLU A 169 -14.82 12.48 -12.24
CA GLU A 169 -14.55 13.92 -12.16
C GLU A 169 -14.32 14.38 -10.72
N GLY A 170 -13.17 15.01 -10.48
CA GLY A 170 -12.73 15.46 -9.16
C GLY A 170 -12.30 14.33 -8.20
N GLY A 171 -12.35 13.07 -8.62
CA GLY A 171 -11.94 11.91 -7.83
C GLY A 171 -10.60 11.30 -8.27
N GLU A 172 -10.24 10.19 -7.64
CA GLU A 172 -9.00 9.44 -7.90
C GLU A 172 -9.20 8.38 -8.98
N SER A 173 -8.17 8.17 -9.80
CA SER A 173 -8.05 6.98 -10.65
C SER A 173 -7.64 5.74 -9.83
N VAL A 174 -7.72 4.56 -10.44
CA VAL A 174 -7.18 3.34 -9.83
C VAL A 174 -5.66 3.45 -9.65
N VAL A 175 -4.97 4.08 -10.61
CA VAL A 175 -3.51 4.31 -10.54
C VAL A 175 -3.14 5.22 -9.37
N ASP A 176 -3.89 6.31 -9.14
CA ASP A 176 -3.61 7.22 -8.01
C ASP A 176 -3.66 6.48 -6.68
N VAL A 177 -4.67 5.62 -6.51
CA VAL A 177 -4.83 4.78 -5.32
C VAL A 177 -3.70 3.76 -5.20
N ALA A 178 -3.33 3.10 -6.30
CA ALA A 178 -2.22 2.14 -6.33
C ALA A 178 -0.90 2.79 -5.90
N ILE A 179 -0.59 3.99 -6.41
CA ILE A 179 0.62 4.74 -6.10
C ILE A 179 0.68 5.08 -4.62
N ARG A 180 -0.38 5.67 -4.04
CA ARG A 180 -0.36 6.04 -2.61
C ARG A 180 -0.28 4.82 -1.70
N MET A 181 -0.98 3.73 -2.03
CA MET A 181 -0.94 2.49 -1.25
C MET A 181 0.45 1.85 -1.29
N ALA A 182 1.09 1.82 -2.46
CA ALA A 182 2.47 1.34 -2.59
C ALA A 182 3.47 2.28 -1.90
N GLY A 183 3.23 3.59 -1.90
CA GLY A 183 3.99 4.56 -1.12
C GLY A 183 3.97 4.28 0.38
N VAL A 184 2.81 3.88 0.92
CA VAL A 184 2.69 3.43 2.32
C VAL A 184 3.56 2.21 2.58
N VAL A 185 3.47 1.18 1.73
CA VAL A 185 4.30 -0.02 1.92
C VAL A 185 5.78 0.30 1.78
N ALA A 186 6.19 1.12 0.80
CA ALA A 186 7.56 1.57 0.61
C ALA A 186 8.12 2.26 1.87
N ARG A 187 7.31 3.17 2.45
CA ARG A 187 7.67 3.88 3.68
C ARG A 187 7.84 2.91 4.85
N LEU A 188 6.88 2.03 5.06
CA LEU A 188 6.91 1.03 6.15
C LEU A 188 8.08 0.05 5.96
N GLU A 189 8.36 -0.36 4.72
CA GLU A 189 9.52 -1.16 4.40
C GLU A 189 10.81 -0.45 4.77
N LYS A 190 10.94 0.86 4.52
CA LYS A 190 12.11 1.67 4.89
C LYS A 190 12.28 1.78 6.41
N GLU A 191 11.19 2.00 7.14
CA GLU A 191 11.19 2.32 8.57
C GLU A 191 11.21 1.09 9.49
N LEU A 192 10.62 -0.03 9.05
CA LEU A 192 10.41 -1.21 9.87
C LEU A 192 11.13 -2.43 9.28
N LYS A 193 11.51 -3.38 10.15
CA LYS A 193 12.17 -4.62 9.73
C LYS A 193 11.71 -5.81 10.56
N GLY A 194 11.28 -6.87 9.88
CA GLY A 194 10.82 -8.11 10.50
C GLY A 194 9.57 -7.91 11.35
N CYS A 195 8.74 -6.91 11.04
CA CYS A 195 7.49 -6.64 11.73
C CYS A 195 6.32 -7.35 11.04
N ALA A 196 5.27 -7.61 11.81
CA ALA A 196 3.95 -7.95 11.32
C ALA A 196 3.09 -6.69 11.26
N ILE A 197 2.62 -6.36 10.07
CA ILE A 197 1.94 -5.09 9.78
C ILE A 197 0.52 -5.39 9.31
N LEU A 198 -0.47 -4.86 10.02
CA LEU A 198 -1.87 -4.90 9.65
C LEU A 198 -2.30 -3.55 9.06
N LEU A 199 -2.62 -3.53 7.77
CA LEU A 199 -3.17 -2.36 7.09
C LEU A 199 -4.71 -2.40 7.19
N VAL A 200 -5.29 -1.48 7.97
CA VAL A 200 -6.74 -1.34 8.13
C VAL A 200 -7.25 -0.23 7.21
N SER A 201 -8.00 -0.61 6.19
CA SER A 201 -8.43 0.30 5.12
C SER A 201 -9.80 -0.11 4.58
N HIS A 202 -10.08 0.20 3.32
CA HIS A 202 -11.39 0.12 2.69
C HIS A 202 -11.41 -0.87 1.55
N GLY A 203 -12.59 -1.06 0.96
CA GLY A 203 -12.77 -2.02 -0.13
C GLY A 203 -11.83 -1.72 -1.30
N ASP A 204 -11.90 -0.53 -1.88
CA ASP A 204 -11.19 -0.22 -3.11
C ASP A 204 -9.66 -0.20 -2.95
N PRO A 205 -9.06 0.56 -2.01
CA PRO A 205 -7.61 0.60 -1.82
C PRO A 205 -7.00 -0.77 -1.54
N LEU A 206 -7.69 -1.63 -0.78
CA LEU A 206 -7.20 -2.98 -0.48
C LEU A 206 -7.31 -3.93 -1.66
N GLN A 207 -8.34 -3.80 -2.48
CA GLN A 207 -8.47 -4.57 -3.73
C GLN A 207 -7.41 -4.14 -4.75
N ILE A 208 -7.19 -2.82 -4.87
CA ILE A 208 -6.21 -2.24 -5.78
C ILE A 208 -4.78 -2.65 -5.41
N ILE A 209 -4.38 -2.57 -4.13
CA ILE A 209 -3.04 -3.00 -3.73
C ILE A 209 -2.85 -4.52 -3.89
N GLN A 210 -3.89 -5.33 -3.68
CA GLN A 210 -3.82 -6.77 -3.98
C GLN A 210 -3.59 -7.03 -5.47
N ALA A 211 -4.31 -6.32 -6.34
CA ALA A 211 -4.16 -6.42 -7.78
C ALA A 211 -2.76 -5.98 -8.22
N ALA A 212 -2.22 -4.95 -7.58
CA ALA A 212 -0.84 -4.50 -7.83
C ALA A 212 0.21 -5.52 -7.36
N CYS A 213 -0.06 -6.24 -6.28
CA CYS A 213 0.84 -7.23 -5.72
C CYS A 213 0.87 -8.56 -6.46
N LYS A 214 -0.15 -8.90 -7.25
CA LYS A 214 -0.31 -10.26 -7.81
C LYS A 214 -0.22 -10.25 -9.34
N PRO A 215 0.61 -11.12 -9.95
CA PRO A 215 0.75 -11.19 -11.40
C PRO A 215 -0.57 -11.64 -12.03
N PHE A 216 -0.94 -10.98 -13.13
CA PHE A 216 -2.08 -11.36 -13.94
C PHE A 216 -1.76 -12.69 -14.65
N LYS A 217 -2.48 -13.77 -14.33
CA LYS A 217 -2.45 -14.99 -15.12
C LYS A 217 -3.49 -14.85 -16.23
N ASP A 218 -3.05 -14.58 -17.45
CA ASP A 218 -3.91 -14.62 -18.63
C ASP A 218 -4.46 -16.05 -18.79
N THR A 219 -5.73 -16.29 -18.45
CA THR A 219 -6.38 -17.62 -18.56
C THR A 219 -6.78 -17.96 -20.00
N GLN A 220 -5.98 -17.60 -20.99
CA GLN A 220 -6.19 -17.93 -22.40
C GLN A 220 -4.87 -18.23 -23.14
N LEU A 221 -4.05 -19.14 -22.59
CA LEU A 221 -3.12 -19.98 -23.36
C LEU A 221 -2.60 -21.12 -22.47
N GLN A 222 -3.39 -22.18 -22.30
CA GLN A 222 -2.84 -23.48 -21.87
C GLN A 222 -3.38 -24.60 -22.76
N SER A 223 -2.76 -24.72 -23.93
CA SER A 223 -2.73 -25.96 -24.71
C SER A 223 -1.29 -26.26 -25.13
N SER A 224 -0.39 -26.43 -24.17
CA SER A 224 0.81 -27.28 -24.34
C SER A 224 1.53 -27.41 -23.00
N GLY A 225 1.59 -28.64 -22.50
CA GLY A 225 2.12 -28.96 -21.18
C GLY A 225 3.61 -28.66 -21.02
N ARG A 226 3.94 -28.00 -19.93
CA ARG A 226 5.15 -28.23 -19.13
C ARG A 226 4.82 -27.89 -17.68
N LYS A 227 5.04 -28.84 -16.77
CA LYS A 227 5.05 -28.57 -15.32
C LYS A 227 6.20 -27.59 -15.06
N GLN A 228 5.89 -26.37 -14.64
CA GLN A 228 6.88 -25.47 -14.05
C GLN A 228 6.75 -25.49 -12.53
N ASP A 229 7.92 -25.56 -11.90
CA ASP A 229 8.18 -25.55 -10.48
C ASP A 229 7.57 -24.33 -9.78
N GLY A 230 7.02 -24.56 -8.59
CA GLY A 230 6.26 -23.61 -7.79
C GLY A 230 7.18 -22.65 -7.04
N SER A 231 7.64 -21.59 -7.72
CA SER A 231 8.37 -20.49 -7.07
C SER A 231 8.38 -19.21 -7.92
N SER A 232 7.21 -18.70 -8.32
CA SER A 232 7.13 -17.40 -9.00
C SER A 232 6.57 -16.32 -8.06
N ARG A 233 7.50 -15.57 -7.44
CA ARG A 233 7.26 -14.36 -6.63
C ARG A 233 6.82 -13.19 -7.52
N PRO A 234 6.07 -12.19 -7.03
CA PRO A 234 5.63 -11.08 -7.86
C PRO A 234 6.75 -10.05 -8.08
N GLN A 235 7.42 -10.12 -9.23
CA GLN A 235 8.27 -9.05 -9.78
C GLN A 235 7.50 -7.73 -9.98
N LEU A 236 6.16 -7.78 -9.95
CA LEU A 236 5.23 -6.65 -10.10
C LEU A 236 5.36 -5.61 -8.97
N PHE A 237 5.51 -6.04 -7.72
CA PHE A 237 5.54 -5.13 -6.57
C PHE A 237 6.81 -4.27 -6.56
N ASP A 238 7.94 -4.88 -6.91
CA ASP A 238 9.20 -4.17 -7.12
C ASP A 238 9.08 -3.16 -8.25
N GLY A 239 8.33 -3.46 -9.32
CA GLY A 239 8.04 -2.51 -10.40
C GLY A 239 7.30 -1.25 -9.91
N LEU A 240 6.27 -1.41 -9.07
CA LEU A 240 5.53 -0.28 -8.51
C LEU A 240 6.36 0.53 -7.50
N LEU A 241 7.09 -0.16 -6.62
CA LEU A 241 8.01 0.47 -5.67
C LEU A 241 9.17 1.21 -6.39
N ASN A 242 9.69 0.64 -7.48
CA ASN A 242 10.75 1.26 -8.28
C ASN A 242 10.24 2.45 -9.10
N CYS A 243 9.00 2.40 -9.62
CA CYS A 243 8.38 3.55 -10.29
C CYS A 243 8.23 4.76 -9.36
N ILE A 244 7.89 4.53 -8.09
CA ILE A 244 7.78 5.60 -7.08
C ILE A 244 9.14 6.27 -6.81
N ASN A 245 10.25 5.53 -6.93
CA ASN A 245 11.60 6.05 -6.66
C ASN A 245 12.24 6.84 -7.82
N GLN A 246 11.65 6.87 -9.02
CA GLN A 246 12.25 7.46 -10.24
C GLN A 246 11.60 8.77 -10.73
N ASN A 247 11.03 9.60 -9.85
CA ASN A 247 10.46 10.92 -10.20
C ASN A 247 9.33 10.88 -11.27
N GLY A 248 8.34 10.01 -11.08
CA GLY A 248 6.97 10.31 -11.55
C GLY A 248 6.60 9.95 -12.99
N GLN A 249 7.43 9.24 -13.74
CA GLN A 249 6.96 8.55 -14.95
C GLN A 249 6.60 7.11 -14.60
N VAL A 250 5.30 6.87 -14.38
CA VAL A 250 4.77 5.55 -14.04
C VAL A 250 4.74 4.69 -15.31
N GLY A 251 5.86 4.03 -15.60
CA GLY A 251 5.89 2.93 -16.57
C GLY A 251 5.29 1.67 -15.96
N LEU A 252 3.97 1.63 -15.75
CA LEU A 252 3.31 0.38 -15.35
C LEU A 252 3.58 -0.66 -16.44
N SER A 253 4.05 -1.85 -16.03
CA SER A 253 4.10 -2.97 -16.96
C SER A 253 2.71 -3.26 -17.51
N CYS A 254 2.61 -3.72 -18.76
CA CYS A 254 1.33 -4.05 -19.39
C CYS A 254 0.49 -5.02 -18.53
N GLU A 255 1.14 -5.97 -17.86
CA GLU A 255 0.49 -6.92 -16.96
C GLU A 255 -0.06 -6.28 -15.68
N MET A 256 0.68 -5.34 -15.08
CA MET A 256 0.22 -4.55 -13.94
C MET A 256 -1.02 -3.73 -14.31
N GLY A 257 -0.99 -3.06 -15.46
CA GLY A 257 -2.13 -2.28 -15.95
C GLY A 257 -3.39 -3.14 -16.12
N LYS A 258 -3.25 -4.32 -16.74
CA LYS A 258 -4.35 -5.30 -16.87
C LYS A 258 -4.90 -5.76 -15.51
N SER A 259 -4.02 -5.99 -14.52
CA SER A 259 -4.42 -6.39 -13.18
C SER A 259 -5.19 -5.27 -12.46
N LEU A 260 -4.72 -4.02 -12.55
CA LEU A 260 -5.37 -2.86 -11.95
C LEU A 260 -6.77 -2.58 -12.53
N ALA A 261 -6.93 -2.69 -13.85
CA ALA A 261 -8.24 -2.60 -14.51
C ALA A 261 -9.24 -3.68 -14.04
N ARG A 262 -8.73 -4.74 -13.40
CA ARG A 262 -9.49 -5.88 -12.86
C ARG A 262 -9.35 -6.01 -11.35
N HIS A 263 -9.03 -4.92 -10.63
CA HIS A 263 -8.84 -4.96 -9.18
C HIS A 263 -10.05 -5.55 -8.42
N ARG A 264 -11.26 -5.43 -8.99
CA ARG A 264 -12.51 -6.04 -8.46
C ARG A 264 -12.52 -7.57 -8.43
N ASP A 265 -11.61 -8.23 -9.14
CA ASP A 265 -11.43 -9.68 -9.09
C ASP A 265 -10.75 -10.15 -7.78
N TRP A 266 -10.36 -9.21 -6.91
CA TRP A 266 -9.78 -9.46 -5.59
C TRP A 266 -10.73 -9.11 -4.43
N PRO A 267 -12.02 -9.53 -4.47
CA PRO A 267 -13.02 -9.04 -3.52
C PRO A 267 -12.58 -9.27 -2.08
N LEU A 268 -13.01 -8.36 -1.21
CA LEU A 268 -12.71 -8.39 0.21
C LEU A 268 -13.98 -7.99 0.97
N GLU A 269 -14.52 -8.90 1.76
CA GLU A 269 -15.74 -8.68 2.55
C GLU A 269 -15.47 -7.75 3.74
N THR A 270 -16.53 -7.17 4.33
CA THR A 270 -16.39 -6.34 5.54
C THR A 270 -15.74 -7.15 6.67
N ALA A 271 -14.75 -6.56 7.34
CA ALA A 271 -13.90 -7.22 8.33
C ALA A 271 -13.12 -8.46 7.83
N GLU A 272 -12.99 -8.67 6.53
CA GLU A 272 -12.17 -9.76 6.03
C GLU A 272 -10.68 -9.44 6.22
N LEU A 273 -10.02 -10.26 7.03
CA LEU A 273 -8.57 -10.31 7.17
C LEU A 273 -7.97 -11.25 6.12
N ARG A 274 -6.97 -10.75 5.39
CA ARG A 274 -6.23 -11.52 4.38
C ARG A 274 -4.73 -11.20 4.42
N ARG A 275 -3.93 -12.19 4.08
CA ARG A 275 -2.50 -12.03 3.79
C ARG A 275 -2.30 -11.28 2.46
N LEU A 276 -1.49 -10.22 2.45
CA LEU A 276 -1.25 -9.45 1.23
C LEU A 276 -0.28 -10.17 0.27
N LEU A 277 0.81 -10.71 0.82
CA LEU A 277 1.91 -11.38 0.11
C LEU A 277 2.44 -12.57 0.92
#